data_AF-A0A161Y948-F1
#
_entry.id   AF-A0A161Y948-F1
#
_cell.length_a   1.000
_cell.length_b   1.000
_cell.length_c   1.000
_cell.angle_alpha   90.00
_cell.angle_beta   90.00
_cell.angle_gamma   90.00
#
_symmetry.space_group_name_H-M   'P 1'
#
loop_
_entity.id
_entity.type
_entity.pdbx_description
1 polymer ?
#
loop_
_entity_poly.entity_id
_entity_poly.type
_entity_poly.pdbx_seq_one_letter_code
_entity_poly.pdbx_strand_id
1 'polypeptide(L)'
;MNLIWQDSSVKVSGVTFREVIGTSKRETAVKIDCSKTVPCDDITIENVYLKSSRQGKKASSYCNNGSGQLYGQIVPKVSLK
;
A
#
# COMPACT_ATOMS: atom_id res chain seq x y z
N MET A 1 10.04 17.12 -32.22
CA MET A 1 9.10 17.54 -31.16
C MET A 1 9.42 16.74 -29.91
N ASN A 2 10.07 17.35 -28.92
CA ASN A 2 10.20 16.76 -27.58
C ASN A 2 8.88 17.00 -26.84
N LEU A 3 8.10 15.95 -26.64
CA LEU A 3 7.03 15.97 -25.65
C LEU A 3 7.69 15.79 -24.28
N ILE A 4 7.93 16.91 -23.61
CA ILE A 4 8.25 16.91 -22.18
C ILE A 4 6.96 16.48 -21.48
N TRP A 5 6.79 15.18 -21.25
CA TRP A 5 5.85 14.69 -20.25
C TRP A 5 6.36 15.21 -18.92
N GLN A 6 5.81 16.34 -18.47
CA GLN A 6 5.97 16.73 -17.09
C GLN A 6 5.31 15.62 -16.28
N ASP A 7 6.06 14.97 -15.40
CA ASP A 7 5.54 13.95 -14.50
C ASP A 7 4.53 14.64 -13.57
N SER A 8 3.28 14.78 -14.03
CA SER A 8 2.20 15.37 -13.25
C SER A 8 1.84 14.33 -12.20
N SER A 9 2.58 14.34 -11.10
CA SER A 9 2.32 13.47 -9.97
C SER A 9 0.94 13.78 -9.41
N VAL A 10 0.07 12.78 -9.40
CA VAL A 10 -1.31 12.90 -8.91
C VAL A 10 -1.31 12.81 -7.39
N LYS A 11 -2.00 13.75 -6.73
CA LYS A 11 -2.23 13.69 -5.29
C LYS A 11 -3.33 12.68 -4.98
N VAL A 12 -3.01 11.66 -4.19
CA VAL A 12 -3.94 10.66 -3.67
C VAL A 12 -4.03 10.83 -2.16
N SER A 13 -5.25 11.05 -1.65
CA SER A 13 -5.50 11.28 -0.22
C SER A 13 -6.85 10.72 0.22
N GLY A 14 -7.02 10.43 1.51
CA GLY A 14 -8.31 10.02 2.09
C GLY A 14 -8.78 8.62 1.66
N VAL A 15 -7.84 7.73 1.35
CA VAL A 15 -8.13 6.38 0.86
C VAL A 15 -8.24 5.42 2.03
N THR A 16 -9.34 4.67 2.10
CA THR A 16 -9.54 3.63 3.12
C THR A 16 -9.55 2.24 2.50
N PHE A 17 -8.69 1.35 3.01
CA PHE A 17 -8.73 -0.08 2.78
C PHE A 17 -9.25 -0.78 4.04
N ARG A 18 -10.46 -1.36 3.96
CA ARG A 18 -11.12 -2.00 5.10
C ARG A 18 -11.50 -3.44 4.76
N GLU A 19 -11.28 -4.36 5.71
CA GLU A 19 -11.77 -5.74 5.66
C GLU A 19 -11.29 -6.54 4.42
N VAL A 20 -10.07 -6.27 3.96
CA VAL A 20 -9.47 -7.01 2.84
C VAL A 20 -8.87 -8.32 3.36
N ILE A 21 -9.56 -9.44 3.11
CA ILE A 21 -9.21 -10.77 3.65
C ILE A 21 -8.95 -11.75 2.51
N GLY A 22 -7.83 -12.49 2.58
CA GLY A 22 -7.56 -13.56 1.61
C GLY A 22 -6.09 -13.96 1.50
N THR A 23 -5.67 -14.29 0.27
CA THR A 23 -4.30 -14.71 -0.02
C THR A 23 -3.73 -14.01 -1.25
N SER A 24 -2.41 -13.86 -1.28
CA SER A 24 -1.65 -13.32 -2.41
C SER A 24 -0.70 -14.36 -2.98
N LYS A 25 -0.69 -14.51 -4.31
CA LYS A 25 0.33 -15.28 -5.04
C LYS A 25 1.66 -14.54 -5.12
N ARG A 26 1.67 -13.21 -4.94
CA ARG A 26 2.89 -12.39 -4.92
C ARG A 26 3.43 -12.33 -3.49
N GLU A 27 4.73 -12.11 -3.36
CA GLU A 27 5.36 -11.93 -2.05
C GLU A 27 4.85 -10.64 -1.38
N THR A 28 4.95 -9.51 -2.10
CA THR A 28 4.35 -8.24 -1.68
C THR A 28 2.83 -8.28 -1.89
N ALA A 29 2.09 -8.50 -0.80
CA ALA A 29 0.63 -8.54 -0.81
C ALA A 29 -0.01 -7.15 -0.67
N VAL A 30 0.67 -6.23 0.00
CA VAL A 30 0.25 -4.82 0.12
C VAL A 30 1.35 -3.94 -0.46
N LYS A 31 1.02 -3.11 -1.45
CA LYS A 31 1.97 -2.18 -2.09
C LYS A 31 1.36 -0.77 -2.13
N ILE A 32 1.89 0.14 -1.31
CA ILE A 32 1.62 1.58 -1.36
C ILE A 32 2.89 2.24 -1.91
N ASP A 33 2.85 2.73 -3.14
CA ASP A 33 4.04 3.23 -3.84
C ASP A 33 3.69 4.54 -4.53
N CYS A 34 3.94 5.63 -3.82
CA CYS A 34 3.52 6.96 -4.18
C CYS A 34 4.71 7.80 -4.66
N SER A 35 4.38 8.87 -5.39
CA SER A 35 5.39 9.83 -5.86
C SER A 35 6.18 10.41 -4.70
N LYS A 36 7.49 10.57 -4.90
CA LYS A 36 8.37 11.22 -3.92
C LYS A 36 8.08 12.72 -3.81
N THR A 37 7.66 13.35 -4.90
CA THR A 37 7.37 14.79 -4.95
C THR A 37 5.93 15.10 -4.54
N VAL A 38 5.01 14.15 -4.73
CA VAL A 38 3.61 14.26 -4.31
C VAL A 38 3.24 12.97 -3.53
N PRO A 39 3.58 12.90 -2.23
CA PRO A 39 3.31 11.73 -1.40
C PRO A 39 1.80 11.51 -1.21
N CYS A 40 1.40 10.26 -1.00
CA CYS A 40 0.06 9.95 -0.53
C CYS A 40 -0.06 10.22 0.97
N ASP A 41 -1.21 10.72 1.39
CA ASP A 41 -1.53 11.04 2.78
C ASP A 41 -2.95 10.58 3.14
N ASP A 42 -3.24 10.54 4.43
CA ASP A 42 -4.54 10.13 4.95
C ASP A 42 -4.99 8.76 4.42
N ILE A 43 -4.04 7.82 4.32
CA ILE A 43 -4.35 6.41 4.01
C ILE A 43 -4.78 5.71 5.30
N THR A 44 -5.98 5.13 5.30
CA THR A 44 -6.43 4.28 6.39
C THR A 44 -6.36 2.82 5.96
N ILE A 45 -5.68 1.98 6.73
CA ILE A 45 -5.71 0.51 6.57
C ILE A 45 -6.31 -0.08 7.84
N GLU A 46 -7.43 -0.78 7.69
CA GLU A 46 -8.22 -1.31 8.79
C GLU A 46 -8.60 -2.77 8.56
N ASN A 47 -8.27 -3.65 9.51
CA ASN A 47 -8.64 -5.07 9.48
C ASN A 47 -8.28 -5.79 8.15
N VAL A 48 -7.06 -5.57 7.66
CA VAL A 48 -6.54 -6.21 6.44
C VAL A 48 -5.75 -7.47 6.79
N TYR A 49 -6.15 -8.60 6.21
CA TYR A 49 -5.56 -9.91 6.46
C TYR A 49 -5.26 -10.67 5.16
N LEU A 50 -4.03 -10.52 4.68
CA LEU A 50 -3.52 -11.17 3.48
C LEU A 50 -2.36 -12.12 3.83
N LYS A 51 -2.54 -13.41 3.54
CA LYS A 51 -1.49 -14.45 3.66
C LYS A 51 -0.86 -14.77 2.31
N SER A 52 0.30 -15.43 2.30
CA SER A 52 0.80 -16.00 1.04
C SER A 52 -0.05 -17.22 0.66
N SER A 53 -0.36 -17.37 -0.62
CA SER A 53 -0.91 -18.62 -1.16
C SER A 53 0.19 -19.65 -1.46
N ARG A 54 1.47 -19.28 -1.32
CA ARG A 54 2.60 -20.19 -1.53
C ARG A 54 3.00 -20.84 -0.20
N GLN A 55 3.05 -22.16 -0.20
CA GLN A 55 3.38 -22.96 0.99
C GLN A 55 4.74 -22.52 1.58
N GLY A 56 4.77 -22.32 2.90
CA GLY A 56 5.99 -21.95 3.64
C GLY A 56 6.46 -20.50 3.42
N LYS A 57 5.76 -19.68 2.63
CA LYS A 57 6.10 -18.27 2.42
C LYS A 57 5.18 -17.36 3.24
N LYS A 58 5.72 -16.21 3.66
CA LYS A 58 4.95 -15.14 4.31
C LYS A 58 4.63 -14.06 3.27
N ALA A 59 3.47 -13.43 3.42
CA ALA A 59 3.18 -12.20 2.69
C ALA A 59 4.02 -11.05 3.28
N SER A 60 4.41 -10.10 2.44
CA SER A 60 5.11 -8.88 2.84
C SER A 60 4.31 -7.65 2.38
N SER A 61 4.67 -6.50 2.95
CA SER A 61 4.15 -5.20 2.52
C SER A 61 5.30 -4.33 2.01
N TYR A 62 4.97 -3.34 1.19
CA TYR A 62 5.87 -2.30 0.74
C TYR A 62 5.16 -0.96 0.83
N CYS A 63 5.83 0.03 1.41
CA CYS A 63 5.36 1.40 1.49
C CYS A 63 6.47 2.36 1.06
N ASN A 64 6.15 3.25 0.13
CA ASN A 64 7.02 4.33 -0.33
C ASN A 64 6.18 5.61 -0.46
N ASN A 65 6.57 6.64 0.29
CA ASN A 65 5.93 7.97 0.30
C ASN A 65 4.41 7.96 0.57
N GLY A 66 3.95 7.03 1.40
CA GLY A 66 2.58 7.00 1.93
C GLY A 66 2.56 7.27 3.43
N SER A 67 1.64 8.12 3.88
CA SER A 67 1.37 8.36 5.30
C SER A 67 -0.09 8.07 5.66
N GLY A 68 -0.33 7.74 6.93
CA GLY A 68 -1.68 7.46 7.40
C GLY A 68 -1.77 6.61 8.67
N GLN A 69 -2.92 5.98 8.86
CA GLN A 69 -3.27 5.31 10.11
C GLN A 69 -3.58 3.83 9.89
N LEU A 70 -3.24 3.02 10.88
CA LEU A 70 -3.49 1.58 10.91
C LEU A 70 -4.43 1.25 12.06
N TYR A 71 -5.51 0.53 11.78
CA TYR A 71 -6.50 0.13 12.79
C TYR A 71 -6.74 -1.38 12.78
N GLY A 72 -6.91 -1.95 13.97
CA GLY A 72 -7.22 -3.36 14.14
C GLY A 72 -6.12 -4.31 13.66
N GLN A 73 -6.51 -5.48 13.15
CA GLN A 73 -5.54 -6.51 12.77
C GLN A 73 -5.02 -6.30 11.34
N ILE A 74 -3.70 -6.07 11.22
CA ILE A 74 -3.03 -5.86 9.94
C ILE A 74 -1.96 -6.95 9.69
N VAL A 75 -2.21 -7.81 8.72
CA VAL A 75 -1.29 -8.85 8.24
C VAL A 75 -1.26 -8.81 6.71
N PRO A 76 -0.09 -8.67 6.05
CA PRO A 76 1.23 -8.43 6.63
C PRO A 76 1.33 -7.05 7.28
N LYS A 77 2.23 -6.88 8.26
CA LYS A 77 2.47 -5.58 8.92
C LYS A 77 2.83 -4.53 7.86
N VAL A 78 2.15 -3.40 7.87
CA VAL A 78 2.41 -2.25 7.00
C VAL A 78 3.12 -1.17 7.81
N SER A 79 4.03 -0.43 7.18
CA SER A 79 4.68 0.74 7.76
C SER A 79 4.32 1.97 6.92
N LEU A 80 3.14 2.56 7.19
CA LEU A 80 2.85 3.93 6.74
C LEU A 80 3.68 4.91 7.58
N LYS A 81 4.04 6.04 6.98
CA LYS A 81 4.69 7.15 7.72
C LYS A 81 3.69 7.97 8.51
#